data_AF-R9KFY1-F1
#
_entry.id   AF-R9KFY1-F1
#
_cell.length_a   1.000
_cell.length_b   1.000
_cell.length_c   1.000
_cell.angle_alpha   90.00
_cell.angle_beta   90.00
_cell.angle_gamma   90.00
#
_symmetry.space_group_name_H-M   'P 1'
#
loop_
_entity.id
_entity.type
_entity.pdbx_description
1 polymer ?
#
loop_
_entity_poly.entity_id
_entity_poly.type
_entity_poly.pdbx_seq_one_letter_code
_entity_poly.pdbx_strand_id
1 'polypeptide(L)' 'MTVLDVFSPAKEISIEELEQIFIGHLNGTYKGEYKVLLEVPDNADKNILNSRAALIGEGKDVACILKGGNVIAVVGYKE' A
#
# COMPACT_ATOMS: atom_id res chain seq x y z
N MET A 1 9.23 -5.73 10.44
CA MET A 1 8.23 -5.24 9.47
C MET A 1 7.19 -6.32 9.20
N THR A 2 5.94 -6.06 9.60
CA THR A 2 4.81 -6.97 9.42
C THR A 2 3.67 -6.23 8.75
N VAL A 3 3.14 -6.77 7.65
CA VAL A 3 1.91 -6.27 7.04
C VAL A 3 0.72 -6.69 7.89
N LEU A 4 -0.15 -5.73 8.23
CA LEU A 4 -1.31 -5.95 9.09
C LEU A 4 -2.61 -5.88 8.29
N ASP A 5 -2.70 -4.93 7.37
CA ASP A 5 -3.91 -4.68 6.58
C ASP A 5 -3.56 -4.24 5.18
N VAL A 6 -4.33 -4.69 4.20
CA VAL A 6 -4.22 -4.29 2.79
C VAL A 6 -5.59 -3.91 2.26
N PHE A 7 -5.74 -2.67 1.84
CA PHE A 7 -6.93 -2.17 1.15
C PHE A 7 -6.63 -1.98 -0.33
N SER A 8 -7.21 -2.81 -1.18
CA SER A 8 -7.07 -2.73 -2.64
C SER A 8 -8.40 -2.37 -3.30
N PRO A 9 -8.56 -1.17 -3.90
CA PRO A 9 -9.65 -0.92 -4.85
C PRO A 9 -9.50 -1.75 -6.13
N ALA A 10 -8.29 -2.22 -6.48
CA ALA A 10 -8.04 -2.99 -7.68
C ALA A 10 -8.46 -4.46 -7.47
N LYS A 11 -9.34 -4.96 -8.35
CA LYS A 11 -9.79 -6.36 -8.35
C LYS A 11 -8.85 -7.32 -9.10
N GLU A 12 -7.87 -6.80 -9.84
CA GLU A 12 -7.02 -7.60 -10.73
C GLU A 12 -5.82 -8.25 -10.02
N ILE A 13 -5.42 -7.73 -8.86
CA ILE A 13 -4.29 -8.24 -8.08
C ILE A 13 -4.77 -8.75 -6.73
N SER A 14 -4.23 -9.88 -6.31
CA SER A 14 -4.56 -10.46 -5.01
C SER A 14 -3.91 -9.67 -3.85
N ILE A 15 -4.51 -9.74 -2.66
CA ILE A 15 -3.93 -9.14 -1.45
C ILE A 15 -2.54 -9.75 -1.17
N GLU A 16 -2.39 -11.06 -1.32
CA GLU A 16 -1.12 -11.76 -1.09
C GLU A 16 0.00 -11.25 -2.04
N GLU A 17 -0.32 -11.01 -3.31
CA GLU A 17 0.64 -10.42 -4.24
C GLU A 17 1.02 -8.99 -3.85
N LEU A 18 0.07 -8.17 -3.38
CA LEU A 18 0.36 -6.82 -2.90
C LEU A 18 1.29 -6.83 -1.68
N GLU A 19 1.10 -7.79 -0.77
CA GLU A 19 2.01 -8.00 0.37
C GLU A 19 3.42 -8.37 -0.10
N GLN A 20 3.54 -9.29 -1.06
CA GLN A 20 4.83 -9.70 -1.62
C GLN A 20 5.52 -8.53 -2.35
N ILE A 21 4.78 -7.70 -3.08
CA ILE A 21 5.31 -6.48 -3.70
C ILE A 21 5.86 -5.54 -2.62
N PHE A 22 5.10 -5.31 -1.55
CA PHE A 22 5.52 -4.43 -0.47
C PHE A 22 6.78 -4.94 0.23
N ILE A 23 6.79 -6.21 0.64
CA ILE A 23 7.94 -6.84 1.30
C ILE A 23 9.16 -6.86 0.37
N GLY A 24 8.97 -7.22 -0.90
CA GLY A 24 10.03 -7.23 -1.90
C GLY A 24 10.63 -5.84 -2.14
N HIS A 25 9.80 -4.78 -2.10
CA HIS A 25 10.27 -3.40 -2.23
C HIS A 25 11.16 -3.01 -1.06
N LEU A 26 10.75 -3.29 0.17
CA LEU A 26 11.53 -3.01 1.37
C LEU A 26 12.87 -3.76 1.39
N ASN A 27 12.87 -4.99 0.87
CA ASN A 27 14.07 -5.80 0.75
C ASN A 27 14.95 -5.41 -0.45
N GLY A 28 14.52 -4.45 -1.28
CA GLY A 28 15.23 -4.04 -2.50
C GLY A 28 15.27 -5.11 -3.60
N THR A 29 14.45 -6.16 -3.50
CA THR A 29 14.41 -7.29 -4.44
C THR A 29 13.33 -7.14 -5.50
N TYR A 30 12.34 -6.27 -5.27
CA TYR A 30 11.24 -6.06 -6.19
C TYR A 30 11.66 -5.23 -7.42
N LYS A 31 11.47 -5.81 -8.62
CA LYS A 31 11.80 -5.18 -9.91
C LYS A 31 10.60 -5.09 -10.88
N GLY A 32 9.38 -5.18 -10.33
CA GLY A 32 8.16 -5.15 -11.14
C GLY A 32 7.73 -3.74 -11.53
N GLU A 33 6.58 -3.66 -12.19
CA GLU A 33 5.99 -2.40 -12.69
C GLU A 33 5.37 -1.53 -11.59
N TYR A 34 5.14 -2.11 -10.41
CA TYR A 34 4.46 -1.45 -9.30
C TYR A 34 5.46 -0.63 -8.47
N LYS A 35 5.02 0.53 -7.99
CA LYS A 35 5.83 1.39 -7.13
C LYS A 35 5.25 1.40 -5.72
N VAL A 36 6.09 1.42 -4.71
CA VAL A 36 5.67 1.59 -3.32
C VAL A 36 6.06 3.00 -2.88
N LEU A 37 5.13 3.73 -2.29
CA LEU A 37 5.40 4.99 -1.60
C LEU A 37 5.05 4.81 -0.13
N LEU A 38 5.96 5.22 0.76
CA LEU A 38 5.72 5.23 2.20
C LEU A 38 4.83 6.39 2.65
N GLU A 39 4.38 7.21 1.69
CA GLU A 39 3.45 8.30 1.92
C GLU A 39 2.32 8.20 0.87
N VAL A 40 1.08 8.32 1.33
CA VAL A 40 -0.09 8.34 0.46
C VAL A 40 -0.26 9.75 -0.08
N PRO A 41 -0.29 9.96 -1.41
CA PRO A 41 -0.42 11.30 -1.96
C PRO A 41 -1.79 11.91 -1.62
N ASP A 42 -1.82 13.19 -1.26
CA ASP A 42 -3.03 13.88 -0.79
C ASP A 42 -4.10 14.04 -1.89
N ASN A 43 -3.72 13.88 -3.16
CA ASN A 43 -4.64 13.89 -4.30
C ASN A 43 -5.26 12.52 -4.60
N ALA A 44 -4.99 11.49 -3.78
CA ALA A 44 -5.58 10.17 -3.95
C ALA A 44 -7.10 10.20 -3.75
N ASP A 45 -7.77 9.17 -4.26
CA ASP A 45 -9.21 9.00 -4.10
C ASP A 45 -9.66 9.07 -2.63
N LYS A 46 -10.86 9.60 -2.40
CA LYS A 46 -11.41 9.76 -1.05
C LYS A 46 -11.46 8.44 -0.26
N ASN A 47 -11.70 7.32 -0.94
CA ASN A 47 -11.67 6.00 -0.32
C ASN A 47 -10.27 5.62 0.17
N ILE A 48 -9.24 5.94 -0.61
CA ILE A 48 -7.82 5.73 -0.25
C ILE A 48 -7.45 6.59 0.94
N LEU A 49 -7.83 7.87 0.94
CA LEU A 49 -7.58 8.79 2.05
C LEU A 49 -8.29 8.35 3.34
N ASN A 50 -9.52 7.85 3.24
CA ASN A 50 -10.25 7.31 4.39
C ASN A 50 -9.57 6.05 4.96
N SER A 51 -9.15 5.11 4.10
CA SER A 51 -8.41 3.91 4.54
C SER A 51 -7.09 4.29 5.21
N ARG A 52 -6.34 5.24 4.63
CA ARG A 52 -5.12 5.80 5.24
C ARG A 52 -5.42 6.37 6.63
N ALA A 53 -6.44 7.23 6.76
CA ALA A 53 -6.78 7.87 8.02
C ALA A 53 -7.18 6.85 9.10
N ALA A 54 -7.92 5.80 8.73
CA ALA A 54 -8.27 4.71 9.63
C ALA A 54 -7.03 3.97 10.15
N LEU A 55 -6.12 3.58 9.25
CA LEU A 55 -4.89 2.87 9.60
C LEU A 55 -3.97 3.70 10.52
N ILE A 56 -3.83 5.00 10.23
CA ILE A 56 -3.07 5.93 11.09
C ILE A 56 -3.76 6.07 12.45
N GLY A 57 -5.10 6.15 12.49
CA GLY A 57 -5.87 6.19 13.72
C GLY A 57 -5.69 4.94 14.61
N GLU A 58 -5.37 3.79 14.00
CA GLU A 58 -5.02 2.55 14.69
C GLU A 58 -3.53 2.48 15.11
N GLY A 59 -2.74 3.52 14.84
CA GLY A 59 -1.33 3.60 15.16
C GLY A 59 -0.45 2.69 14.29
N LYS A 60 -0.84 2.47 13.03
CA LYS A 60 -0.06 1.73 12.03
C LYS A 60 0.65 2.71 11.10
N ASP A 61 1.81 2.32 10.60
CA ASP A 61 2.44 2.99 9.47
C ASP A 61 1.69 2.63 8.18
N VAL A 62 1.72 3.54 7.22
CA VAL A 62 0.92 3.39 6.00
C VAL A 62 1.77 3.63 4.77
N ALA A 63 1.76 2.66 3.86
CA ALA A 63 2.32 2.79 2.52
C ALA A 63 1.22 2.64 1.47
N CYS A 64 1.49 3.05 0.24
CA CYS A 64 0.63 2.77 -0.90
C CYS A 64 1.41 2.14 -2.04
N ILE A 65 0.71 1.32 -2.81
CA ILE A 65 1.21 0.66 -4.02
C ILE A 65 0.55 1.34 -5.21
N LEU A 66 1.35 1.69 -6.21
CA LEU A 66 0.92 2.39 -7.41
C LEU A 66 1.21 1.56 -8.66
N LYS A 67 0.30 1.64 -9.62
CA LYS A 67 0.48 1.15 -10.99
C LYS A 67 0.19 2.28 -11.97
N GLY A 68 1.17 2.61 -12.82
CA GLY A 68 1.00 3.69 -13.81
C GLY A 68 0.65 5.07 -13.20
N GLY A 69 1.04 5.32 -11.94
CA GLY A 69 0.76 6.57 -11.21
C GLY A 69 -0.54 6.59 -10.41
N ASN A 70 -1.39 5.56 -10.53
CA ASN A 70 -2.62 5.43 -9.75
C ASN A 70 -2.39 4.54 -8.53
N VAL A 71 -2.95 4.94 -7.38
CA VAL A 71 -2.93 4.11 -6.17
C VAL A 71 -3.86 2.92 -6.36
N ILE A 72 -3.29 1.72 -6.31
CA ILE A 72 -4.04 0.47 -6.42
C ILE A 72 -4.22 -0.23 -5.10
N ALA A 73 -3.42 0.11 -4.08
CA ALA A 73 -3.55 -0.43 -2.73
C ALA A 73 -2.96 0.50 -1.66
N VAL A 74 -3.50 0.39 -0.44
CA VAL A 74 -2.98 0.98 0.80
C VAL A 74 -2.60 -0.16 1.74
N VAL A 75 -1.39 -0.13 2.27
CA VAL A 75 -0.83 -1.15 3.14
C VAL A 75 -0.59 -0.54 4.52
N GLY A 76 -1.26 -1.08 5.53
CA GLY A 76 -0.99 -0.81 6.93
C GLY A 76 0.05 -1.80 7.44
N TYR A 77 1.13 -1.30 8.04
CA TYR A 77 2.21 -2.13 8.56
C TYR A 77 2.75 -1.59 9.89
N LYS A 78 3.58 -2.39 10.55
CA LYS A 78 4.40 -1.97 11.69
C LYS A 78 5.81 -2.52 11.53
N GLU A 79 6.81 -1.76 11.96
CA GLU A 79 8.18 -2.26 12.13
C GLU A 79 8.26 -3.42 13.13
#